data_AF-A0A258K1N6-F1
#
_entry.id   AF-A0A258K1N6-F1
#
_cell.length_a   1.000
_cell.length_b   1.000
_cell.length_c   1.000
_cell.angle_alpha   90.00
_cell.angle_beta   90.00
_cell.angle_gamma   90.00
#
_symmetry.space_group_name_H-M   'P 1'
#
loop_
_entity.id
_entity.type
_entity.pdbx_description
1 polymer ?
#
loop_
_entity_poly.entity_id
_entity_poly.type
_entity_poly.pdbx_seq_one_letter_code
_entity_poly.pdbx_strand_id
1 'polypeptide(L)'
;MTERAQTPSLADLRADIDRIDETMHRLLMERGEIIDRLVAVKRSQTEGSAFRPAREAAMMRRLVDRHAGLLPLDTVESIWRVIISTFTYVQAPYAVHADLSVGEPLMRDSARFHF
;
A
#
# COMPACT_ATOMS: atom_id res chain seq x y z
N MET A 1 -21.40 3.34 41.77
CA MET A 1 -21.94 2.22 40.99
C MET A 1 -21.01 2.05 39.80
N THR A 2 -20.01 1.19 39.94
CA THR A 2 -18.91 1.07 38.99
C THR A 2 -19.37 0.16 37.86
N GLU A 3 -19.60 0.74 36.69
CA GLU A 3 -19.96 0.02 35.47
C GLU A 3 -18.78 -0.89 35.11
N ARG A 4 -18.93 -2.21 35.35
CA ARG A 4 -17.97 -3.20 34.85
C ARG A 4 -18.16 -3.25 33.35
N ALA A 5 -17.21 -2.70 32.59
CA ALA A 5 -17.11 -2.92 31.17
C ALA A 5 -17.17 -4.44 30.92
N GLN A 6 -18.21 -4.88 30.20
CA GLN A 6 -18.36 -6.29 29.85
C GLN A 6 -17.21 -6.67 28.91
N THR A 7 -16.52 -7.76 29.22
CA THR A 7 -15.50 -8.31 28.32
C THR A 7 -16.16 -8.66 26.99
N PRO A 8 -15.71 -8.11 25.85
CA PRO A 8 -16.31 -8.39 24.55
C PRO A 8 -16.22 -9.88 24.23
N SER A 9 -17.26 -10.41 23.59
CA SER A 9 -17.27 -11.79 23.14
C SER A 9 -16.36 -11.98 21.91
N LEU A 10 -16.00 -13.22 21.60
CA LEU A 10 -15.29 -13.53 20.35
C LEU A 10 -16.07 -13.12 19.10
N ALA A 11 -17.41 -13.14 19.17
CA ALA A 11 -18.26 -12.72 18.06
C ALA A 11 -18.16 -11.21 17.84
N ASP A 12 -18.16 -10.42 18.92
CA ASP A 12 -18.04 -8.96 18.85
C ASP A 12 -16.68 -8.56 18.26
N LEU A 13 -15.60 -9.19 18.71
CA LEU A 13 -14.25 -8.92 18.21
C LEU A 13 -14.09 -9.25 16.72
N ARG A 14 -14.73 -10.33 16.25
CA ARG A 14 -14.71 -10.70 14.83
C ARG A 14 -15.50 -9.72 13.97
N ALA A 15 -16.68 -9.29 14.44
CA ALA A 15 -17.45 -8.27 13.76
C ALA A 15 -16.68 -6.94 13.64
N ASP A 16 -15.87 -6.60 14.64
CA ASP A 16 -14.97 -5.44 14.56
C ASP A 16 -13.87 -5.59 13.52
N ILE A 17 -13.28 -6.79 13.38
CA ILE A 17 -12.30 -7.08 12.32
C ILE A 17 -12.96 -6.98 10.94
N ASP A 18 -14.11 -7.61 10.75
CA ASP A 18 -14.83 -7.58 9.46
C ASP A 18 -15.17 -6.15 9.04
N ARG A 19 -15.60 -5.31 10.00
CA ARG A 19 -15.87 -3.87 9.77
C ARG A 19 -14.60 -3.12 9.36
N ILE A 20 -13.45 -3.42 9.96
CA ILE A 20 -12.16 -2.81 9.60
C ILE A 20 -11.77 -3.26 8.19
N ASP A 21 -11.90 -4.54 7.86
CA ASP A 21 -11.58 -5.10 6.55
C ASP A 21 -12.42 -4.50 5.44
N GLU A 22 -13.74 -4.38 5.65
CA GLU A 22 -14.64 -3.69 4.73
C GLU A 22 -14.22 -2.23 4.51
N THR A 23 -13.85 -1.54 5.60
CA THR A 23 -13.37 -0.15 5.53
C THR A 23 -12.07 -0.04 4.76
N MET A 24 -11.10 -0.94 4.99
CA MET A 24 -9.85 -0.97 4.24
C MET A 24 -10.11 -1.18 2.75
N HIS A 25 -10.96 -2.14 2.39
CA HIS A 25 -11.31 -2.41 0.99
C HIS A 25 -11.95 -1.19 0.33
N ARG A 26 -12.93 -0.55 0.98
CA ARG A 26 -13.59 0.67 0.48
C ARG A 26 -12.59 1.81 0.27
N LEU A 27 -11.67 2.04 1.21
CA LEU A 27 -10.63 3.06 1.10
C LEU A 27 -9.67 2.78 -0.06
N LEU A 28 -9.37 1.51 -0.34
CA LEU A 28 -8.57 1.13 -1.51
C LEU A 28 -9.30 1.43 -2.83
N MET A 29 -10.61 1.18 -2.91
CA MET A 29 -11.42 1.52 -4.08
C MET A 29 -11.47 3.04 -4.30
N GLU A 30 -11.74 3.81 -3.25
CA GLU A 30 -11.73 5.28 -3.29
C GLU A 30 -10.37 5.82 -3.73
N ARG A 31 -9.27 5.23 -3.23
CA ARG A 31 -7.91 5.57 -3.67
C ARG A 31 -7.75 5.33 -5.17
N GLY A 32 -8.34 4.26 -5.73
CA GLY A 32 -8.31 3.99 -7.17
C GLY A 32 -9.03 5.03 -8.00
N GLU A 33 -10.21 5.48 -7.57
CA GLU A 33 -10.95 6.56 -8.23
C GLU A 33 -10.18 7.89 -8.23
N ILE A 34 -9.41 8.17 -7.17
CA ILE A 34 -8.51 9.33 -7.13
C ILE A 34 -7.37 9.17 -8.15
N ILE A 35 -6.81 7.97 -8.28
CA ILE A 35 -5.74 7.71 -9.25
C ILE A 35 -6.23 7.89 -10.68
N ASP A 36 -7.43 7.40 -11.02
CA ASP A 36 -8.01 7.57 -12.36
C ASP A 36 -8.17 9.07 -12.71
N ARG A 37 -8.74 9.86 -11.80
CA ARG A 37 -8.83 11.32 -11.94
C ARG A 37 -7.46 11.98 -12.09
N LEU A 38 -6.47 11.52 -11.34
CA LEU A 38 -5.09 12.03 -11.41
C LEU A 38 -4.44 11.72 -12.76
N VAL A 39 -4.70 10.55 -13.36
CA VAL A 39 -4.27 10.22 -14.72
C VAL A 39 -4.91 11.17 -15.74
N ALA A 40 -6.22 11.41 -15.63
CA ALA A 40 -6.93 12.31 -16.54
C ALA A 40 -6.34 13.73 -16.53
N VAL A 41 -6.00 14.26 -15.35
CA VAL A 41 -5.31 15.55 -15.22
C VAL A 41 -3.90 15.49 -15.84
N LYS A 42 -3.12 14.45 -15.56
CA LYS A 42 -1.74 14.34 -16.06
C LYS A 42 -1.63 14.16 -17.57
N ARG A 43 -2.57 13.47 -18.24
CA ARG A 43 -2.53 13.34 -19.73
C ARG A 43 -2.61 14.68 -20.45
N SER A 44 -3.15 15.72 -19.81
CA SER A 44 -3.17 17.08 -20.34
C SER A 44 -1.83 17.83 -20.23
N GLN A 45 -0.84 17.26 -19.53
CA GLN A 45 0.49 17.82 -19.36
C GLN A 45 1.54 16.82 -19.88
N THR A 46 2.52 17.31 -20.63
CA THR A 46 3.48 16.51 -21.40
C THR A 46 4.15 15.40 -20.58
N GLU A 47 4.36 14.26 -21.24
CA GLU A 47 4.87 12.97 -20.73
C GLU A 47 5.86 13.08 -19.55
N GLY A 48 5.44 12.51 -18.42
CA GLY A 48 6.33 12.31 -17.29
C GLY A 48 6.24 10.87 -16.81
N SER A 49 7.39 10.29 -16.45
CA SER A 49 7.50 8.93 -15.92
C SER A 49 6.41 8.63 -14.86
N ALA A 50 5.81 7.44 -14.95
CA ALA A 50 4.88 6.94 -13.94
C ALA A 50 5.57 6.80 -12.58
N PHE A 51 6.86 6.47 -12.60
CA PHE A 51 7.68 6.37 -11.40
C PHE A 51 8.03 7.74 -10.84
N ARG A 52 7.83 7.89 -9.53
CA ARG A 52 8.22 9.10 -8.79
C ARG A 52 8.98 8.68 -7.53
N PRO A 53 10.23 8.19 -7.65
CA PRO A 53 10.97 7.60 -6.54
C PRO A 53 11.08 8.52 -5.32
N ALA A 54 11.29 9.82 -5.53
CA ALA A 54 11.35 10.81 -4.45
C ALA A 54 10.01 10.93 -3.69
N ARG A 55 8.88 10.86 -4.39
CA ARG A 55 7.53 10.91 -3.80
C ARG A 55 7.26 9.65 -2.99
N GLU A 56 7.63 8.49 -3.53
CA GLU A 56 7.46 7.19 -2.87
C GLU A 56 8.32 7.11 -1.61
N ALA A 57 9.59 7.49 -1.68
CA ALA A 57 10.48 7.58 -0.52
C ALA A 57 9.93 8.54 0.56
N ALA A 58 9.38 9.69 0.15
CA ALA A 58 8.74 10.61 1.09
C ALA A 58 7.47 10.02 1.73
N MET A 59 6.71 9.21 0.99
CA MET A 59 5.55 8.48 1.53
C MET A 59 5.98 7.42 2.54
N MET A 60 7.03 6.65 2.25
CA MET A 60 7.58 5.64 3.15
C MET A 60 8.14 6.27 4.43
N ARG A 61 8.88 7.38 4.35
CA ARG A 61 9.34 8.10 5.54
C ARG A 61 8.19 8.50 6.47
N ARG A 62 7.14 9.12 5.91
CA ARG A 62 5.94 9.47 6.69
C ARG A 62 5.20 8.26 7.26
N LEU A 63 5.25 7.11 6.58
CA LEU A 63 4.67 5.86 7.07
C LEU A 63 5.43 5.36 8.30
N VAL A 64 6.76 5.37 8.24
CA VAL A 64 7.65 4.99 9.36
C VAL A 64 7.47 5.94 10.53
N ASP A 65 7.49 7.25 10.29
CA ASP A 65 7.42 8.27 11.34
C ASP A 65 6.13 8.19 12.18
N ARG A 66 5.02 7.74 11.57
CA ARG A 66 3.72 7.59 12.25
C ARG A 66 3.42 6.17 12.71
N HIS A 67 4.34 5.23 12.48
CA HIS A 67 4.10 3.82 12.78
C HIS A 67 4.05 3.58 14.29
N ALA A 68 3.02 2.87 14.74
CA ALA A 68 2.84 2.46 16.12
C ALA A 68 1.92 1.23 16.16
N GLY A 69 1.94 0.50 17.28
CA GLY A 69 1.07 -0.65 17.50
C GLY A 69 1.79 -1.98 17.37
N LEU A 70 1.02 -3.05 17.23
CA LEU A 70 1.50 -4.44 17.32
C LEU A 70 2.00 -5.02 15.98
N LEU A 71 1.58 -4.44 14.86
CA LEU A 71 1.95 -4.95 13.54
C LEU A 71 3.41 -4.58 13.23
N PRO A 72 4.28 -5.52 12.83
CA PRO A 72 5.65 -5.21 12.45
C PRO A 72 5.74 -4.17 11.31
N LEU A 73 6.72 -3.27 11.41
CA LEU A 73 6.90 -2.18 10.45
C LEU A 73 7.13 -2.68 9.01
N ASP A 74 7.93 -3.73 8.86
CA ASP A 74 8.23 -4.38 7.57
C ASP A 74 6.96 -4.90 6.86
N THR A 75 6.00 -5.40 7.64
CA THR A 75 4.70 -5.85 7.15
C THR A 75 3.88 -4.68 6.62
N VAL A 76 3.81 -3.57 7.37
CA VAL A 76 3.11 -2.35 6.93
C VAL A 76 3.77 -1.76 5.69
N GLU A 77 5.10 -1.71 5.65
CA GLU A 77 5.86 -1.24 4.50
C GLU A 77 5.56 -2.09 3.26
N SER A 78 5.59 -3.41 3.39
CA SER A 78 5.33 -4.34 2.28
C SER A 78 3.94 -4.15 1.68
N ILE A 79 2.91 -4.02 2.53
CA ILE A 79 1.54 -3.72 2.07
C ILE A 79 1.50 -2.40 1.31
N TRP A 80 2.14 -1.36 1.84
CA TRP A 80 2.15 -0.05 1.19
C TRP A 80 2.89 -0.04 -0.14
N ARG A 81 3.99 -0.79 -0.26
CA ARG A 81 4.73 -0.94 -1.52
C ARG A 81 3.88 -1.62 -2.59
N VAL A 82 3.20 -2.71 -2.26
CA VAL A 82 2.27 -3.40 -3.17
C VAL A 82 1.16 -2.45 -3.65
N ILE A 83 0.57 -1.68 -2.75
CA ILE A 83 -0.46 -0.68 -3.12
C ILE A 83 0.13 0.36 -4.08
N ILE A 84 1.29 0.93 -3.75
CA ILE A 84 1.92 1.97 -4.58
C ILE A 84 2.28 1.43 -5.97
N SER A 85 2.92 0.27 -6.04
CA SER A 85 3.37 -0.32 -7.31
C SER A 85 2.19 -0.68 -8.21
N THR A 86 1.15 -1.32 -7.64
CA THR A 86 -0.10 -1.63 -8.35
C THR A 86 -0.74 -0.40 -8.97
N PHE A 87 -0.89 0.68 -8.18
CA PHE A 87 -1.47 1.92 -8.71
C PHE A 87 -0.53 2.69 -9.65
N THR A 88 0.78 2.47 -9.58
CA THR A 88 1.74 3.01 -10.56
C THR A 88 1.58 2.29 -11.90
N TYR A 89 1.45 0.97 -11.88
CA TYR A 89 1.18 0.16 -13.07
C TYR A 89 -0.16 0.51 -13.73
N VAL A 90 -1.22 0.72 -12.94
CA VAL A 90 -2.53 1.17 -13.46
C VAL A 90 -2.44 2.55 -14.15
N GLN A 91 -1.59 3.45 -13.67
CA GLN A 91 -1.38 4.76 -14.30
C GLN A 91 -0.65 4.64 -15.64
N ALA A 92 0.42 3.84 -15.70
CA ALA A 92 1.11 3.50 -16.93
C ALA A 92 1.76 2.11 -16.79
N PRO A 93 1.39 1.13 -17.62
CA PRO A 93 1.99 -0.20 -17.60
C PRO A 93 3.51 -0.12 -17.84
N TYR A 94 4.27 -0.93 -17.09
CA TYR A 94 5.72 -1.03 -17.21
C TYR A 94 6.18 -2.49 -17.09
N ALA A 95 7.40 -2.76 -17.54
CA ALA A 95 8.09 -4.04 -17.33
C ALA A 95 9.35 -3.83 -16.50
N VAL A 96 9.68 -4.80 -15.66
CA VAL A 96 10.93 -4.81 -14.88
C VAL A 96 11.86 -5.85 -15.48
N HIS A 97 13.04 -5.41 -15.89
CA HIS A 97 14.12 -6.28 -16.34
C HIS A 97 15.15 -6.36 -15.22
N ALA A 98 15.46 -7.58 -14.78
CA ALA A 98 16.39 -7.81 -13.68
C ALA A 98 17.47 -8.80 -14.10
N ASP A 99 18.71 -8.52 -13.69
CA ASP A 99 19.83 -9.43 -13.90
C ASP A 99 19.81 -10.54 -12.84
N LEU A 100 19.59 -11.78 -13.27
CA LEU A 100 19.50 -12.94 -12.38
C LEU A 100 20.86 -13.62 -12.17
N SER A 101 21.95 -13.09 -12.76
CA SER A 101 23.30 -13.69 -12.70
C SER A 101 23.81 -13.90 -11.27
N VAL A 102 23.39 -13.05 -10.33
CA VAL A 102 23.77 -13.09 -8.91
C VAL A 102 22.85 -13.95 -8.03
N GLY A 103 21.80 -14.55 -8.61
CA GLY A 103 20.84 -15.42 -7.92
C GLY A 103 19.39 -15.01 -8.15
N GLU A 104 18.62 -15.89 -8.80
CA GLU A 104 17.22 -15.66 -9.14
C GLU A 104 16.32 -15.32 -7.93
N PRO A 105 16.37 -16.03 -6.78
CA PRO A 105 15.44 -15.78 -5.68
C PRO A 105 15.61 -14.38 -5.08
N LEU A 106 16.85 -13.97 -4.80
CA LEU A 106 17.16 -12.67 -4.22
C LEU A 106 16.77 -11.52 -5.14
N MET A 107 17.03 -11.69 -6.45
CA MET A 107 16.68 -10.67 -7.43
C MET A 107 15.17 -10.59 -7.65
N ARG A 108 14.47 -11.73 -7.66
CA ARG A 108 13.00 -11.78 -7.72
C ARG A 108 12.39 -11.10 -6.50
N ASP A 109 12.90 -11.38 -5.29
CA ASP A 109 12.36 -10.79 -4.06
C ASP A 109 12.57 -9.28 -4.03
N SER A 110 13.76 -8.80 -4.42
CA SER A 110 14.04 -7.37 -4.57
C SER A 110 13.09 -6.71 -5.57
N ALA A 111 12.91 -7.32 -6.75
CA ALA A 111 12.00 -6.80 -7.78
C ALA A 111 10.55 -6.72 -7.28
N ARG A 112 10.05 -7.79 -6.64
CA ARG A 112 8.67 -7.84 -6.09
C ARG A 112 8.46 -6.91 -4.91
N PHE A 113 9.51 -6.62 -4.15
CA PHE A 113 9.42 -5.69 -3.04
C PHE A 113 9.32 -4.24 -3.54
N HIS A 114 10.01 -3.90 -4.62
CA HIS A 114 10.08 -2.52 -5.13
C HIS A 114 9.04 -2.18 -6.22
N PHE A 115 8.54 -3.18 -6.97
CA PHE A 115 7.73 -2.99 -8.18
C PHE A 115 6.53 -3.92 -8.26
#